data_AF-A0A5N8VVP4-F1
#
_entry.id   AF-A0A5N8VVP4-F1
#
_cell.length_a   1.000
_cell.length_b   1.000
_cell.length_c   1.000
_cell.angle_alpha   90.00
_cell.angle_beta   90.00
_cell.angle_gamma   90.00
#
_symmetry.space_group_name_H-M   'P 1'
#
loop_
_entity.id
_entity.type
_entity.pdbx_description
1 polymer ?
#
loop_
_entity_poly.entity_id
_entity_poly.type
_entity_poly.pdbx_seq_one_letter_code
_entity_poly.pdbx_strand_id
1 'polypeptide(L)'
;MVTSTKRRTPDRRTYVLDTSVLLADPNALTRFDEHEVVLPIVVVTELEAKRHHPELGYFARQALRLLDDYRVRYGRLDSPIPIGDLGGTVRVELNHSDPSVLPSGYRLGDNDSRILAVARNLQAEGFDVTVVSKDLPLRIKASSVGLLAEEYRAELAITDSSGWTGMSELTLSGEQVDILFEEGHVYVPEASDLPVHTGLTIQSERGKALGRVSPDGNIRLVRGDREAFGIKGRSAEQRIALDLLLDPDIGIVSMGGRAGTGKSALALCAGLEAVLERRQHKKVMVFRPLYAVGGQELGYLPGSEAEKMSPWAQAVFDTLSAVTSRDVIEEVTARGMLEVLPLTHIRGRSLHDAFVIVDEAQSLERNVLLTVLSRIGANSRVVLTHDVAQRDNLRVGRYDGVVAVVEKLKGHPLFAHMTLTRSERSQIAALVTEMLEDVQL
;
A
#
# COMPACT_ATOMS: atom_id res chain seq x y z
N MET A 1 9.93 48.06 -25.40
CA MET A 1 9.57 48.32 -23.99
C MET A 1 9.21 46.99 -23.34
N VAL A 2 9.65 46.84 -22.08
CA VAL A 2 9.43 45.73 -21.14
C VAL A 2 10.27 44.46 -21.36
N THR A 3 11.58 44.57 -21.18
CA THR A 3 12.38 43.51 -20.53
C THR A 3 12.10 43.58 -19.04
N SER A 4 11.15 42.79 -18.54
CA SER A 4 10.97 42.57 -17.11
C SER A 4 11.73 41.31 -16.70
N THR A 5 13.04 41.43 -16.51
CA THR A 5 13.80 40.48 -15.70
C THR A 5 13.44 40.75 -14.23
N LYS A 6 12.28 40.22 -13.80
CA LYS A 6 12.01 40.08 -12.36
C LYS A 6 13.12 39.18 -11.81
N ARG A 7 14.04 39.76 -11.02
CA ARG A 7 14.92 38.99 -10.12
C ARG A 7 14.02 38.09 -9.26
N ARG A 8 14.07 36.79 -9.49
CA ARG A 8 13.30 35.79 -8.76
C ARG A 8 13.99 35.47 -7.43
N THR A 9 13.17 35.15 -6.43
CA THR A 9 13.57 34.90 -5.04
C THR A 9 14.57 33.73 -4.95
N PRO A 10 15.64 33.86 -4.15
CA PRO A 10 16.76 32.91 -4.12
C PRO A 10 16.43 31.48 -3.63
N ASP A 11 15.25 31.25 -3.03
CA ASP A 11 14.81 29.92 -2.55
C ASP A 11 13.91 29.14 -3.53
N ARG A 12 13.54 29.73 -4.68
CA ARG A 12 12.56 29.10 -5.59
C ARG A 12 13.24 28.23 -6.66
N ARG A 13 13.21 26.91 -6.45
CA ARG A 13 13.68 25.90 -7.41
C ARG A 13 12.74 25.69 -8.59
N THR A 14 13.31 25.22 -9.70
CA THR A 14 12.61 24.82 -10.92
C THR A 14 12.77 23.32 -11.13
N TYR A 15 11.69 22.56 -10.96
CA TYR A 15 11.65 21.13 -11.18
C TYR A 15 11.18 20.82 -12.60
N VAL A 16 12.02 20.12 -13.36
CA VAL A 16 11.65 19.60 -14.68
C VAL A 16 11.26 18.13 -14.50
N LEU A 17 9.99 17.82 -14.73
CA LEU A 17 9.48 16.47 -14.49
C LEU A 17 9.59 15.59 -15.73
N ASP A 18 9.94 14.34 -15.49
CA ASP A 18 9.88 13.24 -16.45
C ASP A 18 8.50 12.55 -16.44
N THR A 19 8.15 11.85 -17.52
CA THR A 19 6.91 11.06 -17.65
C THR A 19 6.81 9.97 -16.59
N SER A 20 7.94 9.34 -16.23
CA SER A 20 7.98 8.31 -15.18
C SER A 20 7.45 8.81 -13.83
N VAL A 21 7.49 10.12 -13.58
CA VAL A 21 6.95 10.76 -12.38
C VAL A 21 5.42 10.78 -12.39
N LEU A 22 4.80 11.18 -13.51
CA LEU A 22 3.34 11.28 -13.65
C LEU A 22 2.67 9.92 -13.87
N LEU A 23 3.40 8.95 -14.42
CA LEU A 23 2.94 7.56 -14.51
C LEU A 23 2.96 6.85 -13.16
N ALA A 24 3.68 7.41 -12.19
CA ALA A 24 3.73 6.96 -10.82
C ALA A 24 2.69 7.70 -9.96
N ASP A 25 2.85 9.01 -9.77
CA ASP A 25 1.84 9.86 -9.11
C ASP A 25 1.21 10.83 -10.12
N PRO A 26 -0.05 10.61 -10.55
CA PRO A 26 -0.77 11.51 -11.44
C PRO A 26 -0.92 12.94 -10.88
N ASN A 27 -0.87 13.09 -9.55
CA ASN A 27 -0.94 14.37 -8.86
C ASN A 27 0.43 14.96 -8.54
N ALA A 28 1.53 14.40 -9.07
CA ALA A 28 2.87 14.90 -8.77
C ALA A 28 3.05 16.40 -9.04
N LEU A 29 2.31 16.93 -10.03
CA LEU A 29 2.31 18.36 -10.37
C LEU A 29 1.93 19.26 -9.19
N THR A 30 1.16 18.77 -8.21
CA THR A 30 0.69 19.54 -7.05
C THR A 30 1.53 19.31 -5.81
N ARG A 31 2.68 18.63 -5.91
CA ARG A 31 3.51 18.26 -4.74
C ARG A 31 4.69 19.20 -4.50
N PHE A 32 4.76 20.30 -5.26
CA PHE A 32 5.87 21.24 -5.27
C PHE A 32 5.36 22.65 -4.90
N ASP A 33 4.70 22.74 -3.74
CA ASP A 33 3.82 23.85 -3.36
C ASP A 33 4.46 25.24 -3.36
N GLU A 34 5.78 25.34 -3.16
CA GLU A 34 6.52 26.60 -3.11
C GLU A 34 7.39 26.86 -4.37
N HIS A 35 7.38 25.93 -5.34
CA HIS A 35 8.37 25.87 -6.41
C HIS A 35 7.76 25.98 -7.82
N GLU A 36 8.62 26.07 -8.84
CA GLU A 36 8.18 26.01 -10.24
C GLU A 36 8.28 24.59 -10.76
N VAL A 37 7.19 24.08 -11.32
CA VAL A 37 7.11 22.80 -12.02
C VAL A 37 7.01 23.06 -13.51
N VAL A 38 7.93 22.47 -14.25
CA VAL A 38 8.01 22.57 -15.71
C VAL A 38 7.83 21.18 -16.29
N LEU A 39 6.84 21.05 -17.16
CA LEU A 39 6.52 19.80 -17.85
C LEU A 39 6.89 19.92 -19.33
N PRO A 40 7.97 19.27 -19.80
CA PRO A 40 8.29 19.24 -21.22
C PRO A 40 7.12 18.68 -22.05
N ILE A 41 6.82 19.26 -23.21
CA ILE A 41 5.72 18.78 -24.09
C ILE A 41 5.86 17.30 -24.49
N VAL A 42 7.09 16.79 -24.55
CA VAL A 42 7.35 15.38 -24.82
C VAL A 42 6.71 14.47 -23.77
N VAL A 43 6.62 14.92 -22.51
CA VAL A 43 5.98 14.15 -21.43
C VAL A 43 4.49 13.97 -21.71
N VAL A 44 3.80 15.02 -22.15
CA VAL A 44 2.38 14.93 -22.54
C VAL A 44 2.20 13.94 -23.70
N THR A 45 3.12 13.95 -24.65
CA THR A 45 3.12 13.03 -25.79
C THR A 45 3.31 11.58 -25.34
N GLU A 46 4.21 11.33 -24.38
CA GLU A 46 4.42 10.00 -23.81
C GLU A 46 3.23 9.53 -22.97
N LEU A 47 2.59 10.40 -22.19
CA LEU A 47 1.37 10.06 -21.45
C LEU A 47 0.26 9.62 -22.40
N GLU A 48 0.05 10.33 -23.51
CA GLU A 48 -0.96 9.93 -24.51
C GLU A 48 -0.63 8.56 -25.13
N ALA A 49 0.64 8.33 -25.48
CA ALA A 49 1.09 7.03 -25.99
C ALA A 49 0.87 5.89 -24.98
N LYS A 50 0.90 6.19 -23.67
CA LYS A 50 0.69 5.21 -22.59
C LYS A 50 -0.76 5.09 -22.13
N ARG A 51 -1.69 5.88 -22.67
CA ARG A 51 -3.11 5.94 -22.25
C ARG A 51 -3.84 4.60 -22.28
N HIS A 52 -3.46 3.72 -23.20
CA HIS A 52 -4.04 2.37 -23.37
C HIS A 52 -3.17 1.25 -22.78
N HIS A 53 -2.07 1.58 -22.10
CA HIS A 53 -1.19 0.58 -21.50
C HIS A 53 -1.93 -0.20 -20.40
N PRO A 54 -1.87 -1.55 -20.37
CA PRO A 54 -2.59 -2.37 -19.38
C PRO A 54 -2.27 -2.01 -17.93
N GLU A 55 -1.01 -1.64 -17.65
CA GLU A 55 -0.55 -1.34 -16.29
C GLU A 55 -0.52 0.16 -15.98
N LEU A 56 -0.24 1.00 -16.98
CA LEU A 56 0.09 2.42 -16.78
C LEU A 56 -1.00 3.37 -17.30
N GLY A 57 -1.95 2.84 -18.07
CA GLY A 57 -2.96 3.66 -18.74
C GLY A 57 -3.92 4.35 -17.78
N TYR A 58 -4.15 3.79 -16.59
CA TYR A 58 -4.94 4.46 -15.55
C TYR A 58 -4.26 5.75 -15.08
N PHE A 59 -2.98 5.68 -14.68
CA PHE A 59 -2.20 6.81 -14.20
C PHE A 59 -2.01 7.86 -15.30
N ALA A 60 -1.70 7.42 -16.52
CA ALA A 60 -1.62 8.31 -17.67
C ALA A 60 -2.94 9.08 -17.90
N ARG A 61 -4.10 8.40 -17.83
CA ARG A 61 -5.41 9.06 -17.97
C ARG A 61 -5.69 10.04 -16.84
N GLN A 62 -5.31 9.73 -15.60
CA GLN A 62 -5.49 10.67 -14.48
C GLN A 62 -4.62 11.91 -14.63
N ALA A 63 -3.35 11.76 -14.99
CA ALA A 63 -2.45 12.89 -15.22
C ALA A 63 -2.94 13.78 -16.36
N LEU A 64 -3.41 13.17 -17.46
CA LEU A 64 -4.00 13.89 -18.59
C LEU A 64 -5.31 14.60 -18.21
N ARG A 65 -6.15 14.01 -17.35
CA ARG A 65 -7.36 14.68 -16.83
C ARG A 65 -7.00 15.89 -15.98
N LEU A 66 -6.01 15.77 -15.08
CA LEU A 66 -5.55 16.89 -14.27
C LEU A 66 -5.03 18.05 -15.14
N LEU A 67 -4.26 17.75 -16.18
CA LEU A 67 -3.81 18.74 -17.16
C LEU A 67 -4.99 19.37 -17.93
N ASP A 68 -6.01 18.58 -18.28
CA ASP A 68 -7.21 19.10 -18.95
C ASP A 68 -8.03 20.00 -18.01
N ASP A 69 -8.16 19.65 -16.73
CA ASP A 69 -8.82 20.48 -15.72
C ASP A 69 -8.12 21.83 -15.56
N TYR A 70 -6.79 21.84 -15.55
CA TYR A 70 -6.01 23.09 -15.55
C TYR A 70 -6.21 23.89 -16.84
N ARG A 71 -6.25 23.23 -18.00
CA ARG A 71 -6.51 23.88 -19.29
C ARG A 71 -7.90 24.51 -19.31
N VAL A 72 -8.94 23.82 -18.81
CA VAL A 72 -10.31 24.34 -18.75
C VAL A 72 -10.39 25.54 -17.80
N ARG A 73 -9.73 25.46 -16.63
CA ARG A 73 -9.76 26.51 -15.61
C ARG A 73 -8.97 27.77 -16.01
N TYR A 74 -7.79 27.61 -16.60
CA TYR A 74 -6.86 28.72 -16.86
C TYR A 74 -6.70 29.06 -18.36
N GLY A 75 -7.37 28.31 -19.24
CA GLY A 75 -7.42 28.52 -20.70
C GLY A 75 -6.21 27.97 -21.46
N ARG A 76 -5.01 28.07 -20.90
CA ARG A 76 -3.74 27.66 -21.52
C ARG A 76 -2.77 27.08 -20.49
N LEU A 77 -1.89 26.17 -20.92
CA LEU A 77 -0.94 25.46 -20.04
C LEU A 77 0.51 25.92 -20.18
N ASP A 78 0.84 26.72 -21.18
CA ASP A 78 2.21 27.15 -21.49
C ASP A 78 2.65 28.40 -20.71
N SER A 79 1.73 29.01 -19.96
CA SER A 79 2.03 30.06 -18.97
C SER A 79 2.02 29.48 -17.55
N PRO A 80 2.79 30.04 -16.59
CA PRO A 80 2.74 29.61 -15.19
C PRO A 80 1.32 29.67 -14.60
N ILE A 81 0.81 28.51 -14.16
CA ILE A 81 -0.47 28.33 -13.49
C ILE A 81 -0.20 28.12 -12.01
N PRO A 82 -0.93 28.78 -11.08
CA PRO A 82 -0.74 28.54 -9.65
C PRO A 82 -1.12 27.11 -9.24
N ILE A 83 -0.28 26.50 -8.40
CA ILE A 83 -0.51 25.20 -7.76
C ILE A 83 -0.25 25.32 -6.26
N GLY A 84 -0.97 24.51 -5.47
CA GLY A 84 -0.86 24.51 -4.01
C GLY A 84 -1.27 25.83 -3.35
N ASP A 85 -0.97 25.95 -2.05
CA ASP A 85 -1.29 27.12 -1.24
C ASP A 85 -0.07 28.02 -0.95
N LEU A 86 1.14 27.55 -1.28
CA LEU A 86 2.42 28.23 -0.96
C LEU A 86 3.03 28.99 -2.15
N GLY A 87 2.26 29.22 -3.22
CA GLY A 87 2.65 30.09 -4.33
C GLY A 87 3.45 29.42 -5.46
N GLY A 88 3.46 28.10 -5.50
CA GLY A 88 4.04 27.27 -6.56
C GLY A 88 3.33 27.47 -7.90
N THR A 89 3.99 27.05 -8.99
CA THR A 89 3.40 27.14 -10.33
C THR A 89 3.72 25.94 -11.20
N VAL A 90 2.79 25.53 -12.07
CA VAL A 90 3.02 24.54 -13.14
C VAL A 90 2.94 25.18 -14.53
N ARG A 91 3.78 24.75 -15.47
CA ARG A 91 3.63 25.08 -16.91
C ARG A 91 4.09 23.94 -17.81
N VAL A 92 3.53 23.86 -19.01
CA VAL A 92 4.00 22.99 -20.10
C VAL A 92 4.99 23.76 -20.97
N GLU A 93 6.20 23.24 -21.12
CA GLU A 93 7.29 23.89 -21.86
C GLU A 93 7.34 23.45 -23.32
N LEU A 94 7.31 24.44 -24.22
CA LEU A 94 7.19 24.25 -25.68
C LEU A 94 8.47 24.61 -26.45
N ASN A 95 9.31 25.52 -25.94
CA ASN A 95 10.32 26.21 -26.75
C ASN A 95 11.76 25.76 -26.46
N HIS A 96 12.07 25.35 -25.23
CA HIS A 96 13.42 25.02 -24.76
C HIS A 96 13.95 23.65 -25.28
N SER A 97 13.76 23.37 -26.56
CA SER A 97 14.02 22.06 -27.17
C SER A 97 15.32 21.96 -27.97
N ASP A 98 16.13 23.03 -28.04
CA ASP A 98 17.39 23.02 -28.79
C ASP A 98 18.42 22.06 -28.17
N PRO A 99 18.78 20.95 -28.85
CA PRO A 99 19.71 19.96 -28.34
C PRO A 99 21.18 20.41 -28.43
N SER A 100 21.48 21.56 -29.04
CA SER A 100 22.85 22.07 -29.19
C SER A 100 23.56 22.29 -27.84
N VAL A 101 22.79 22.56 -26.78
CA VAL A 101 23.30 22.74 -25.40
C VAL A 101 23.79 21.43 -24.77
N LEU A 102 23.40 20.27 -25.31
CA LEU A 102 23.87 18.97 -24.84
C LEU A 102 25.15 18.52 -25.59
N PRO A 103 26.02 17.70 -24.97
CA PRO A 103 27.15 17.06 -25.67
C PRO A 103 26.68 16.21 -26.86
N SER A 104 27.53 16.04 -27.88
CA SER A 104 27.18 15.32 -29.12
C SER A 104 26.64 13.89 -28.89
N GLY A 105 27.16 13.19 -27.88
CA GLY A 105 26.69 11.84 -27.50
C GLY A 105 25.26 11.78 -26.93
N TYR A 106 24.68 12.92 -26.54
CA TYR A 106 23.33 13.04 -26.00
C TYR A 106 22.35 13.71 -26.97
N ARG A 107 22.74 13.96 -28.23
CA ARG A 107 21.87 14.56 -29.25
C ARG A 107 21.16 13.49 -30.08
N LEU A 108 20.48 12.56 -29.39
CA LEU A 108 19.89 11.37 -30.02
C LEU A 108 18.48 11.60 -30.58
N GLY A 109 17.85 12.73 -30.20
CA GLY A 109 16.48 13.06 -30.62
C GLY A 109 15.38 12.24 -29.94
N ASP A 110 15.75 11.39 -28.98
CA ASP A 110 14.85 10.64 -28.11
C ASP A 110 14.21 11.53 -27.03
N ASN A 111 13.25 10.97 -26.29
CA ASN A 111 12.46 11.72 -25.31
C ASN A 111 13.34 12.20 -24.15
N ASP A 112 14.28 11.38 -23.69
CA ASP A 112 15.31 11.75 -22.71
C ASP A 112 16.09 12.99 -23.15
N SER A 113 16.60 13.01 -24.38
CA SER A 113 17.35 14.17 -24.91
C SER A 113 16.51 15.44 -24.89
N ARG A 114 15.20 15.35 -25.14
CA ARG A 114 14.28 16.50 -25.14
C ARG A 114 14.01 17.02 -23.72
N ILE A 115 13.83 16.12 -22.75
CA ILE A 115 13.68 16.50 -21.32
C ILE A 115 14.96 17.18 -20.83
N LEU A 116 16.13 16.61 -21.16
CA LEU A 116 17.43 17.16 -20.78
C LEU A 116 17.73 18.50 -21.46
N ALA A 117 17.32 18.67 -22.72
CA ALA A 117 17.45 19.95 -23.43
C ALA A 117 16.63 21.06 -22.74
N VAL A 118 15.39 20.77 -22.34
CA VAL A 118 14.55 21.72 -21.59
C VAL A 118 15.23 22.13 -20.30
N ALA A 119 15.66 21.15 -19.50
CA ALA A 119 16.32 21.42 -18.23
C ALA A 119 17.62 22.22 -18.39
N ARG A 120 18.43 21.91 -19.42
CA ARG A 120 19.69 22.61 -19.67
C ARG A 120 19.54 24.03 -20.20
N ASN A 121 18.58 24.27 -21.09
CA ASN A 121 18.31 25.62 -21.56
C ASN A 121 17.80 26.50 -20.41
N LEU A 122 16.92 25.99 -19.54
CA LEU A 122 16.50 26.71 -18.33
C LEU A 122 17.68 26.98 -17.39
N GLN A 123 18.57 26.01 -17.18
CA GLN A 123 19.77 26.23 -16.36
C GLN A 123 20.68 27.31 -16.96
N ALA A 124 20.81 27.35 -18.29
CA ALA A 124 21.60 28.37 -19.00
C ALA A 124 20.99 29.78 -18.89
N GLU A 125 19.67 29.89 -18.74
CA GLU A 125 18.96 31.15 -18.47
C GLU A 125 19.06 31.60 -16.99
N GLY A 126 19.71 30.80 -16.14
CA GLY A 126 19.96 31.12 -14.73
C GLY A 126 18.93 30.58 -13.76
N PHE A 127 18.08 29.63 -14.17
CA PHE A 127 17.19 28.92 -13.23
C PHE A 127 17.97 27.90 -12.39
N ASP A 128 17.59 27.75 -11.12
CA ASP A 128 18.03 26.63 -10.28
C ASP A 128 17.20 25.39 -10.65
N VAL A 129 17.76 24.56 -11.53
CA VAL A 129 17.03 23.45 -12.18
C VAL A 129 17.41 22.10 -11.58
N THR A 130 16.38 21.36 -11.17
CA THR A 130 16.46 19.94 -10.80
C THR A 130 15.60 19.11 -11.74
N VAL A 131 16.19 18.11 -12.38
CA VAL A 131 15.45 17.08 -13.13
C VAL A 131 14.91 16.06 -12.14
N VAL A 132 13.62 15.75 -12.22
CA VAL A 132 12.98 14.77 -11.35
C VAL A 132 12.51 13.59 -12.19
N SER A 133 13.02 12.40 -11.90
CA SER A 133 12.70 11.18 -12.64
C SER A 133 12.80 9.94 -11.76
N LYS A 134 11.99 8.91 -12.02
CA LYS A 134 12.11 7.60 -11.39
C LYS A 134 13.10 6.69 -12.12
N ASP A 135 13.43 7.00 -13.36
CA ASP A 135 14.34 6.22 -14.18
C ASP A 135 15.80 6.57 -13.88
N LEU A 136 16.51 5.60 -13.29
CA LEU A 136 17.94 5.72 -12.98
C LEU A 136 18.76 6.12 -14.22
N PRO A 137 18.54 5.57 -15.43
CA PRO A 137 19.28 6.00 -16.62
C PRO A 137 19.14 7.49 -16.90
N LEU A 138 17.92 8.06 -16.86
CA LEU A 138 17.72 9.49 -17.12
C LEU A 138 18.42 10.36 -16.08
N ARG A 139 18.39 9.97 -14.80
CA ARG A 139 19.12 10.67 -13.73
C ARG A 139 20.63 10.66 -13.95
N ILE A 140 21.20 9.52 -14.36
CA ILE A 140 22.63 9.42 -14.68
C ILE A 140 22.98 10.34 -15.86
N LYS A 141 22.14 10.36 -16.92
CA LYS A 141 22.34 11.26 -18.07
C LYS A 141 22.29 12.73 -17.63
N ALA A 142 21.31 13.12 -16.83
CA ALA A 142 21.17 14.47 -16.27
C ALA A 142 22.40 14.91 -15.48
N SER A 143 22.88 14.08 -14.54
CA SER A 143 24.09 14.38 -13.77
C SER A 143 25.34 14.47 -14.65
N SER A 144 25.46 13.62 -15.67
CA SER A 144 26.62 13.63 -16.58
C SER A 144 26.72 14.90 -17.43
N VAL A 145 25.59 15.56 -17.70
CA VAL A 145 25.59 16.85 -18.38
C VAL A 145 25.74 18.01 -17.40
N GLY A 146 25.63 17.78 -16.08
CA GLY A 146 25.78 18.76 -14.98
C GLY A 146 24.45 19.36 -14.47
N LEU A 147 23.32 18.67 -14.69
CA LEU A 147 22.05 19.00 -14.03
C LEU A 147 21.99 18.32 -12.67
N LEU A 148 21.36 18.96 -11.69
CA LEU A 148 20.89 18.25 -10.52
C LEU A 148 19.78 17.29 -10.94
N ALA A 149 19.84 16.07 -10.42
CA ALA A 149 18.88 15.03 -10.74
C ALA A 149 18.43 14.37 -9.44
N GLU A 150 17.15 14.44 -9.16
CA GLU A 150 16.54 13.86 -7.98
C GLU A 150 15.59 12.73 -8.40
N GLU A 151 15.54 11.72 -7.56
CA GLU A 151 14.51 10.69 -7.67
C GLU A 151 13.18 11.27 -7.23
N TYR A 152 12.11 11.03 -7.99
CA TYR A 152 10.78 11.41 -7.53
C TYR A 152 10.39 10.58 -6.32
N ARG A 153 10.11 11.29 -5.23
CA ARG A 153 9.90 10.69 -3.93
C ARG A 153 8.56 11.05 -3.28
N ALA A 154 7.71 11.87 -3.90
CA ALA A 154 6.43 12.24 -3.27
C ALA A 154 5.33 11.16 -3.41
N GLU A 155 5.52 10.16 -4.28
CA GLU A 155 4.78 8.89 -4.17
C GLU A 155 5.09 8.19 -2.82
N LEU A 156 6.23 8.52 -2.18
CA LEU A 156 6.56 8.05 -0.84
C LEU A 156 5.69 8.63 0.28
N ALA A 157 4.92 9.68 0.00
CA ALA A 157 3.89 10.20 0.90
C ALA A 157 2.50 9.58 0.62
N ILE A 158 2.33 8.73 -0.41
CA ILE A 158 1.04 8.09 -0.72
C ILE A 158 0.73 6.94 0.25
N THR A 159 1.74 6.37 0.92
CA THR A 159 1.48 5.47 2.07
C THR A 159 0.82 6.20 3.24
N ASP A 160 0.96 7.53 3.34
CA ASP A 160 0.19 8.35 4.28
C ASP A 160 -1.04 9.03 3.62
N SER A 161 -1.10 9.14 2.28
CA SER A 161 -2.16 9.90 1.58
C SER A 161 -3.15 9.09 0.71
N SER A 162 -3.11 7.75 0.64
CA SER A 162 -4.37 7.01 0.42
C SER A 162 -5.19 6.98 1.71
N GLY A 163 -4.54 7.02 2.89
CA GLY A 163 -5.19 6.96 4.20
C GLY A 163 -6.08 5.72 4.39
N TRP A 164 -6.05 4.77 3.44
CA TRP A 164 -7.03 3.70 3.40
C TRP A 164 -6.58 2.56 4.31
N THR A 165 -6.93 2.74 5.58
CA THR A 165 -6.73 1.75 6.64
C THR A 165 -7.73 0.59 6.55
N GLY A 166 -8.65 0.62 5.58
CA GLY A 166 -9.83 -0.24 5.56
C GLY A 166 -10.94 0.22 6.51
N MET A 167 -10.80 1.40 7.14
CA MET A 167 -11.79 1.99 8.02
C MET A 167 -12.23 3.38 7.53
N SER A 168 -13.48 3.73 7.77
CA SER A 168 -14.04 5.07 7.63
C SER A 168 -15.02 5.36 8.75
N GLU A 169 -15.25 6.64 9.03
CA GLU A 169 -16.33 7.06 9.94
C GLU A 169 -17.55 7.47 9.11
N LEU A 170 -18.74 7.21 9.64
CA LEU A 170 -20.00 7.61 9.02
C LEU A 170 -21.02 8.01 10.08
N THR A 171 -21.75 9.10 9.84
CA THR A 171 -22.84 9.52 10.70
C THR A 171 -24.16 9.11 10.08
N LEU A 172 -24.96 8.34 10.82
CA LEU A 172 -26.30 7.91 10.40
C LEU A 172 -27.38 8.50 11.30
N SER A 173 -28.58 8.67 10.76
CA SER A 173 -29.77 9.00 11.53
C SER A 173 -30.18 7.85 12.45
N GLY A 174 -30.95 8.14 13.50
CA GLY A 174 -31.47 7.11 14.41
C GLY A 174 -32.32 6.04 13.71
N GLU A 175 -33.10 6.43 12.69
CA GLU A 175 -33.92 5.51 11.88
C GLU A 175 -33.06 4.56 11.05
N GLN A 176 -32.01 5.07 10.39
CA GLN A 176 -31.08 4.22 9.65
C GLN A 176 -30.34 3.22 10.55
N VAL A 177 -30.02 3.63 11.78
CA VAL A 177 -29.41 2.72 12.77
C VAL A 177 -30.40 1.65 13.21
N ASP A 178 -31.67 1.98 13.43
CA ASP A 178 -32.69 0.98 13.76
C ASP A 178 -32.81 -0.07 12.65
N ILE A 179 -32.94 0.38 11.40
CA ILE A 179 -33.00 -0.51 10.22
C ILE A 179 -31.74 -1.40 10.17
N LEU A 180 -30.56 -0.83 10.38
CA LEU A 180 -29.31 -1.60 10.38
C LEU A 180 -29.29 -2.69 11.47
N PHE A 181 -29.87 -2.44 12.64
CA PHE A 181 -29.95 -3.44 13.72
C PHE A 181 -31.06 -4.47 13.51
N GLU A 182 -32.21 -4.06 12.98
CA GLU A 182 -33.37 -4.92 12.73
C GLU A 182 -33.17 -5.82 11.49
N GLU A 183 -32.75 -5.24 10.38
CA GLU A 183 -32.58 -5.92 9.09
C GLU A 183 -31.15 -6.43 8.86
N GLY A 184 -30.19 -6.00 9.68
CA GLY A 184 -28.78 -6.35 9.56
C GLY A 184 -28.04 -5.66 8.41
N HIS A 185 -28.74 -4.84 7.62
CA HIS A 185 -28.19 -4.03 6.55
C HIS A 185 -28.99 -2.74 6.33
N VAL A 186 -28.38 -1.73 5.73
CA VAL A 186 -29.06 -0.49 5.32
C VAL A 186 -28.37 0.13 4.11
N TYR A 187 -29.15 0.68 3.18
CA TYR A 187 -28.62 1.43 2.05
C TYR A 187 -28.35 2.88 2.45
N VAL A 188 -27.12 3.35 2.21
CA VAL A 188 -26.71 4.73 2.45
C VAL A 188 -25.86 5.18 1.26
N PRO A 189 -26.29 6.22 0.51
CA PRO A 189 -25.58 6.68 -0.69
C PRO A 189 -24.09 6.95 -0.44
N GLU A 190 -23.75 7.59 0.68
CA GLU A 190 -22.38 7.93 1.05
C GLU A 190 -21.49 6.70 1.28
N ALA A 191 -22.08 5.57 1.70
CA ALA A 191 -21.34 4.33 1.89
C ALA A 191 -21.08 3.60 0.56
N SER A 192 -21.90 3.84 -0.46
CA SER A 192 -21.76 3.20 -1.78
C SER A 192 -20.54 3.72 -2.56
N ASP A 193 -20.04 4.91 -2.24
CA ASP A 193 -18.82 5.49 -2.81
C ASP A 193 -17.54 4.92 -2.17
N LEU A 194 -17.64 4.20 -1.05
CA LEU A 194 -16.51 3.61 -0.36
C LEU A 194 -16.14 2.25 -0.98
N PRO A 195 -14.85 1.86 -0.95
CA PRO A 195 -14.44 0.54 -1.41
C PRO A 195 -15.17 -0.58 -0.67
N VAL A 196 -15.51 -1.65 -1.40
CA VAL A 196 -16.09 -2.87 -0.82
C VAL A 196 -15.23 -3.37 0.35
N HIS A 197 -15.89 -3.86 1.40
CA HIS A 197 -15.30 -4.31 2.66
C HIS A 197 -14.68 -3.22 3.54
N THR A 198 -14.85 -1.94 3.21
CA THR A 198 -14.48 -0.85 4.13
C THR A 198 -15.29 -0.96 5.41
N GLY A 199 -14.61 -1.08 6.54
CA GLY A 199 -15.18 -1.05 7.87
C GLY A 199 -15.66 0.35 8.26
N LEU A 200 -16.77 0.42 8.98
CA LEU A 200 -17.42 1.67 9.36
C LEU A 200 -17.56 1.78 10.87
N THR A 201 -17.04 2.86 11.45
CA THR A 201 -17.47 3.35 12.77
C THR A 201 -18.66 4.26 12.57
N ILE A 202 -19.83 3.81 13.01
CA ILE A 202 -21.09 4.52 12.80
C ILE A 202 -21.43 5.31 14.06
N GLN A 203 -21.64 6.61 13.91
CA GLN A 203 -22.13 7.49 14.97
C GLN A 203 -23.57 7.92 14.69
N SER A 204 -24.39 7.96 15.74
CA SER A 204 -25.77 8.44 15.68
C SER A 204 -26.19 9.04 17.02
N GLU A 205 -27.33 9.73 17.03
CA GLU A 205 -27.96 10.24 18.25
C GLU A 205 -28.30 9.13 19.27
N ARG A 206 -28.45 7.88 18.81
CA ARG A 206 -28.79 6.71 19.64
C ARG A 206 -27.58 5.94 20.14
N GLY A 207 -26.38 6.27 19.66
CA GLY A 207 -25.14 5.62 20.08
C GLY A 207 -24.23 5.25 18.91
N LYS A 208 -23.30 4.33 19.18
CA LYS A 208 -22.27 3.86 18.25
C LYS A 208 -22.58 2.46 17.75
N ALA A 209 -22.33 2.22 16.47
CA ALA A 209 -22.42 0.90 15.84
C ALA A 209 -21.18 0.62 14.98
N LEU A 210 -21.00 -0.64 14.60
CA LEU A 210 -19.99 -1.04 13.63
C LEU A 210 -20.67 -1.64 12.41
N GLY A 211 -20.19 -1.31 11.23
CA GLY A 211 -20.65 -1.87 9.98
C GLY A 211 -19.49 -2.13 9.03
N ARG A 212 -19.79 -2.67 7.86
CA ARG A 212 -18.89 -2.66 6.71
C ARG A 212 -19.67 -2.54 5.41
N VAL A 213 -19.03 -2.02 4.39
CA VAL A 213 -19.60 -1.92 3.03
C VAL A 213 -19.62 -3.30 2.38
N SER A 214 -20.78 -3.77 1.92
CA SER A 214 -20.94 -5.02 1.17
C SER A 214 -20.80 -4.80 -0.34
N PRO A 215 -20.61 -5.88 -1.15
CA PRO A 215 -20.38 -5.75 -2.59
C PRO A 215 -21.51 -5.09 -3.38
N ASP A 216 -22.73 -5.07 -2.84
CA ASP A 216 -23.92 -4.41 -3.38
C ASP A 216 -24.02 -2.92 -2.98
N GLY A 217 -23.05 -2.38 -2.25
CA GLY A 217 -23.00 -0.98 -1.81
C GLY A 217 -23.79 -0.68 -0.54
N ASN A 218 -24.41 -1.70 0.07
CA ASN A 218 -25.09 -1.56 1.36
C ASN A 218 -24.09 -1.54 2.53
N ILE A 219 -24.53 -1.01 3.67
CA ILE A 219 -23.84 -1.21 4.94
C ILE A 219 -24.39 -2.47 5.57
N ARG A 220 -23.51 -3.42 5.91
CA ARG A 220 -23.84 -4.62 6.68
C ARG A 220 -23.40 -4.44 8.13
N LEU A 221 -24.27 -4.81 9.08
CA LEU A 221 -23.97 -4.73 10.51
C LEU A 221 -22.83 -5.69 10.89
N VAL A 222 -21.85 -5.16 11.61
CA VAL A 222 -20.79 -5.94 12.26
C VAL A 222 -21.09 -6.03 13.75
N ARG A 223 -21.49 -7.22 14.20
CA ARG A 223 -21.83 -7.43 15.62
C ARG A 223 -20.56 -7.43 16.48
N GLY A 224 -20.59 -6.66 17.57
CA GLY A 224 -19.43 -6.44 18.44
C GLY A 224 -19.08 -7.60 19.37
N ASP A 225 -19.93 -8.62 19.47
CA ASP A 225 -19.78 -9.81 20.31
C ASP A 225 -19.15 -11.01 19.57
N ARG A 226 -18.77 -10.84 18.29
CA ARG A 226 -18.11 -11.89 17.51
C ARG A 226 -16.83 -12.38 18.18
N GLU A 227 -16.69 -13.69 18.16
CA GLU A 227 -15.56 -14.43 18.71
C GLU A 227 -15.08 -15.44 17.65
N ALA A 228 -13.77 -15.70 17.63
CA ALA A 228 -13.19 -16.79 16.86
C ALA A 228 -12.25 -17.56 17.77
N PHE A 229 -12.53 -18.84 18.02
CA PHE A 229 -11.66 -19.70 18.83
C PHE A 229 -11.17 -19.05 20.14
N GLY A 230 -12.07 -18.47 20.94
CA GLY A 230 -11.73 -17.81 22.20
C GLY A 230 -11.32 -16.33 22.11
N ILE A 231 -10.99 -15.80 20.92
CA ILE A 231 -10.53 -14.42 20.77
C ILE A 231 -11.67 -13.47 20.38
N LYS A 232 -11.73 -12.32 21.06
CA LYS A 232 -12.65 -11.20 20.77
C LYS A 232 -11.87 -9.96 20.37
N GLY A 233 -12.41 -9.18 19.43
CA GLY A 233 -11.84 -7.90 19.04
C GLY A 233 -12.00 -6.86 20.16
N ARG A 234 -10.90 -6.25 20.59
CA ARG A 234 -10.87 -5.22 21.64
C ARG A 234 -11.08 -3.82 21.09
N SER A 235 -10.65 -3.58 19.85
CA SER A 235 -10.87 -2.34 19.12
C SER A 235 -11.91 -2.51 18.00
N ALA A 236 -12.38 -1.40 17.43
CA ALA A 236 -13.31 -1.45 16.28
C ALA A 236 -12.67 -2.16 15.09
N GLU A 237 -11.40 -1.86 14.82
CA GLU A 237 -10.61 -2.45 13.74
C GLU A 237 -10.47 -3.97 13.91
N GLN A 238 -10.19 -4.45 15.13
CA GLN A 238 -10.08 -5.89 15.40
C GLN A 238 -11.43 -6.61 15.27
N ARG A 239 -12.54 -5.97 15.68
CA ARG A 239 -13.89 -6.56 15.55
C ARG A 239 -14.28 -6.69 14.08
N ILE A 240 -14.02 -5.67 13.28
CA ILE A 240 -14.26 -5.72 11.83
C ILE A 240 -13.26 -6.68 11.16
N ALA A 241 -12.00 -6.71 11.57
CA ALA A 241 -11.03 -7.70 11.08
C ALA A 241 -11.53 -9.14 11.30
N LEU A 242 -12.04 -9.46 12.49
CA LEU A 242 -12.66 -10.76 12.76
C LEU A 242 -13.86 -11.02 11.87
N ASP A 243 -14.73 -10.02 11.64
CA ASP A 243 -15.86 -10.18 10.71
C ASP A 243 -15.38 -10.57 9.30
N LEU A 244 -14.37 -9.88 8.78
CA LEU A 244 -13.76 -10.14 7.47
C LEU A 244 -13.05 -11.50 7.39
N LEU A 245 -12.34 -11.88 8.46
CA LEU A 245 -11.66 -13.18 8.57
C LEU A 245 -12.62 -14.36 8.72
N LEU A 246 -13.84 -14.12 9.19
CA LEU A 246 -14.87 -15.14 9.38
C LEU A 246 -15.87 -15.19 8.23
N ASP A 247 -15.79 -14.27 7.27
CA ASP A 247 -16.61 -14.24 6.07
C ASP A 247 -16.03 -15.20 5.01
N PRO A 248 -16.74 -16.27 4.60
CA PRO A 248 -16.26 -17.23 3.61
C PRO A 248 -16.18 -16.65 2.18
N ASP A 249 -16.86 -15.54 1.90
CA ASP A 249 -16.90 -14.95 0.55
C ASP A 249 -15.64 -14.15 0.22
N ILE A 250 -14.79 -13.87 1.22
CA ILE A 250 -13.57 -13.08 1.06
C ILE A 250 -12.34 -14.00 0.92
N GLY A 251 -11.85 -14.16 -0.30
CA GLY A 251 -10.72 -15.04 -0.61
C GLY A 251 -9.35 -14.52 -0.13
N ILE A 252 -9.14 -13.20 -0.08
CA ILE A 252 -7.86 -12.57 0.27
C ILE A 252 -8.09 -11.51 1.35
N VAL A 253 -7.45 -11.66 2.50
CA VAL A 253 -7.49 -10.66 3.59
C VAL A 253 -6.09 -10.15 3.85
N SER A 254 -5.88 -8.84 3.77
CA SER A 254 -4.65 -8.18 4.16
C SER A 254 -4.82 -7.54 5.54
N MET A 255 -3.97 -7.93 6.50
CA MET A 255 -3.92 -7.34 7.83
C MET A 255 -2.60 -6.61 8.03
N GLY A 256 -2.65 -5.28 7.96
CA GLY A 256 -1.53 -4.39 8.27
C GLY A 256 -1.56 -3.93 9.73
N GLY A 257 -0.44 -3.42 10.23
CA GLY A 257 -0.37 -2.77 11.54
C GLY A 257 0.94 -3.03 12.26
N ARG A 258 1.24 -2.24 13.30
CA ARG A 258 2.48 -2.39 14.08
C ARG A 258 2.55 -3.72 14.82
N ALA A 259 3.74 -4.14 15.24
CA ALA A 259 3.90 -5.29 16.12
C ALA A 259 3.10 -5.15 17.43
N GLY A 260 2.43 -6.23 17.86
CA GLY A 260 1.59 -6.22 19.07
C GLY A 260 0.14 -5.76 18.90
N THR A 261 -0.30 -5.48 17.67
CA THR A 261 -1.70 -5.14 17.35
C THR A 261 -2.63 -6.36 17.22
N GLY A 262 -2.09 -7.58 17.35
CA GLY A 262 -2.87 -8.83 17.37
C GLY A 262 -3.10 -9.51 16.02
N LYS A 263 -2.50 -9.02 14.92
CA LYS A 263 -2.66 -9.57 13.55
C LYS A 263 -2.57 -11.10 13.48
N SER A 264 -1.43 -11.67 13.88
CA SER A 264 -1.19 -13.11 13.77
C SER A 264 -2.13 -13.92 14.66
N ALA A 265 -2.45 -13.42 15.86
CA ALA A 265 -3.41 -14.06 16.76
C ALA A 265 -4.82 -14.13 16.16
N LEU A 266 -5.32 -13.01 15.62
CA LEU A 266 -6.64 -12.95 14.97
C LEU A 266 -6.70 -13.89 13.75
N ALA A 267 -5.66 -13.91 12.91
CA ALA A 267 -5.58 -14.78 11.75
C ALA A 267 -5.58 -16.27 12.14
N LEU A 268 -4.75 -16.64 13.13
CA LEU A 268 -4.64 -18.02 13.60
C LEU A 268 -5.94 -18.51 14.23
N CYS A 269 -6.56 -17.69 15.09
CA CYS A 269 -7.82 -18.05 15.74
C CYS A 269 -8.97 -18.17 14.74
N ALA A 270 -9.06 -17.25 13.76
CA ALA A 270 -10.04 -17.36 12.68
C ALA A 270 -9.80 -18.60 11.80
N GLY A 271 -8.54 -18.96 11.55
CA GLY A 271 -8.19 -20.19 10.84
C GLY A 271 -8.61 -21.45 11.61
N LEU A 272 -8.30 -21.52 12.90
CA LEU A 272 -8.68 -22.65 13.75
C LEU A 272 -10.20 -22.77 13.91
N GLU A 273 -10.90 -21.65 14.09
CA GLU A 273 -12.37 -21.59 14.06
C GLU A 273 -12.92 -22.16 12.72
N ALA A 274 -12.32 -21.77 11.59
CA ALA A 274 -12.74 -22.23 10.28
C ALA A 274 -12.50 -23.74 10.07
N VAL A 275 -11.50 -24.32 10.72
CA VAL A 275 -11.15 -25.75 10.60
C VAL A 275 -11.91 -26.62 11.61
N LEU A 276 -11.92 -26.24 12.88
CA LEU A 276 -12.42 -27.05 13.99
C LEU A 276 -13.93 -26.90 14.19
N GLU A 277 -14.39 -25.64 14.31
CA GLU A 277 -15.78 -25.34 14.67
C GLU A 277 -16.66 -25.33 13.43
N ARG A 278 -16.23 -24.64 12.37
CA ARG A 278 -17.04 -24.44 11.16
C ARG A 278 -16.82 -25.48 10.08
N ARG A 279 -15.71 -26.24 10.15
CA ARG A 279 -15.33 -27.26 9.17
C ARG A 279 -15.35 -26.77 7.71
N GLN A 280 -15.05 -25.49 7.51
CA GLN A 280 -14.98 -24.84 6.19
C GLN A 280 -13.69 -25.20 5.46
N HIS A 281 -12.61 -25.43 6.21
CA HIS A 281 -11.31 -25.82 5.68
C HIS A 281 -10.83 -27.07 6.40
N LYS A 282 -9.96 -27.85 5.76
CA LYS A 282 -9.36 -29.07 6.36
C LYS A 282 -8.19 -28.75 7.27
N LYS A 283 -7.47 -27.66 6.99
CA LYS A 283 -6.29 -27.26 7.77
C LYS A 283 -5.94 -25.79 7.63
N VAL A 284 -5.22 -25.29 8.63
CA VAL A 284 -4.53 -24.00 8.64
C VAL A 284 -3.08 -24.22 8.22
N MET A 285 -2.62 -23.46 7.22
CA MET A 285 -1.24 -23.51 6.74
C MET A 285 -0.58 -22.16 6.92
N VAL A 286 0.45 -22.08 7.76
CA VAL A 286 1.21 -20.86 8.03
C VAL A 286 2.52 -20.90 7.27
N PHE A 287 2.70 -19.95 6.35
CA PHE A 287 3.96 -19.75 5.64
C PHE A 287 4.69 -18.55 6.21
N ARG A 288 5.97 -18.74 6.59
CA ARG A 288 6.84 -17.63 7.00
C ARG A 288 8.06 -17.55 6.08
N PRO A 289 8.52 -16.34 5.72
CA PRO A 289 9.80 -16.15 5.05
C PRO A 289 10.95 -16.50 6.00
N LEU A 290 11.97 -17.17 5.47
CA LEU A 290 13.17 -17.50 6.21
C LEU A 290 14.15 -16.33 6.10
N TYR A 291 14.37 -15.62 7.21
CA TYR A 291 15.47 -14.68 7.35
C TYR A 291 16.51 -15.25 8.30
N ALA A 292 17.74 -15.31 7.82
CA ALA A 292 18.90 -15.60 8.63
C ALA A 292 19.10 -14.45 9.63
N VAL A 293 18.70 -14.63 10.89
CA VAL A 293 19.09 -13.69 11.95
C VAL A 293 20.57 -13.93 12.25
N GLY A 294 21.42 -12.91 12.07
CA GLY A 294 22.85 -13.00 12.38
C GLY A 294 23.75 -13.61 11.30
N GLY A 295 23.36 -13.55 10.02
CA GLY A 295 24.25 -13.95 8.90
C GLY A 295 24.43 -15.46 8.70
N GLN A 296 23.63 -16.29 9.37
CA GLN A 296 23.65 -17.74 9.16
C GLN A 296 22.76 -18.16 8.00
N GLU A 297 23.34 -18.46 6.84
CA GLU A 297 22.60 -19.13 5.76
C GLU A 297 22.11 -20.51 6.25
N LEU A 298 20.81 -20.77 6.10
CA LEU A 298 20.11 -21.98 6.59
C LEU A 298 20.69 -23.31 6.06
N GLY A 299 21.54 -23.24 5.03
CA GLY A 299 22.33 -24.36 4.54
C GLY A 299 23.24 -24.98 5.61
N TYR A 300 23.57 -24.25 6.67
CA TYR A 300 24.51 -24.69 7.71
C TYR A 300 23.90 -25.27 8.99
N LEU A 301 22.58 -25.23 9.19
CA LEU A 301 21.96 -25.89 10.35
C LEU A 301 21.85 -27.40 10.06
N PRO A 302 22.55 -28.29 10.80
CA PRO A 302 22.34 -29.73 10.70
C PRO A 302 20.97 -30.09 11.30
N GLY A 303 20.22 -30.99 10.65
CA GLY A 303 18.92 -31.46 11.15
C GLY A 303 17.85 -31.65 10.09
N SER A 304 16.72 -32.24 10.49
CA SER A 304 15.50 -32.37 9.69
C SER A 304 14.85 -31.01 9.42
N GLU A 305 13.97 -30.93 8.42
CA GLU A 305 13.24 -29.70 8.10
C GLU A 305 12.45 -29.16 9.31
N ALA A 306 11.87 -30.06 10.11
CA ALA A 306 11.17 -29.71 11.35
C ALA A 306 12.11 -29.10 12.41
N GLU A 307 13.33 -29.63 12.55
CA GLU A 307 14.34 -29.07 13.47
C GLU A 307 14.82 -27.69 13.01
N LYS A 308 14.96 -27.48 11.69
CA LYS A 308 15.26 -26.16 11.12
C LYS A 308 14.13 -25.17 11.30
N MET A 309 12.88 -25.60 11.26
CA MET A 309 11.72 -24.72 11.45
C MET A 309 11.37 -24.46 12.91
N SER A 310 11.93 -25.23 13.86
CA SER A 310 11.57 -25.21 15.28
C SER A 310 11.52 -23.79 15.89
N PRO A 311 12.54 -22.91 15.71
CA PRO A 311 12.48 -21.54 16.28
C PRO A 311 11.37 -20.67 15.68
N TRP A 312 11.05 -20.85 14.40
CA TRP A 312 10.03 -20.05 13.69
C TRP A 312 8.62 -20.56 13.94
N ALA A 313 8.46 -21.88 14.07
CA ALA A 313 7.22 -22.51 14.49
C ALA A 313 6.88 -22.17 15.95
N GLN A 314 7.91 -21.99 16.80
CA GLN A 314 7.72 -21.60 18.19
C GLN A 314 6.93 -20.29 18.33
N ALA A 315 7.19 -19.26 17.51
CA ALA A 315 6.43 -18.00 17.57
C ALA A 315 4.92 -18.17 17.27
N VAL A 316 4.57 -19.11 16.39
CA VAL A 316 3.17 -19.46 16.10
C VAL A 316 2.55 -20.16 17.32
N PHE A 317 3.26 -21.13 17.91
CA PHE A 317 2.80 -21.83 19.09
C PHE A 317 2.72 -20.94 20.34
N ASP A 318 3.64 -19.99 20.51
CA ASP A 318 3.62 -18.99 21.58
C ASP A 318 2.38 -18.10 21.45
N THR A 319 2.03 -17.68 20.23
CA THR A 319 0.82 -16.90 19.95
C THR A 319 -0.44 -17.70 20.31
N LEU A 320 -0.50 -18.99 19.96
CA LEU A 320 -1.63 -19.86 20.29
C LEU A 320 -1.73 -20.17 21.78
N SER A 321 -0.60 -20.30 22.48
CA SER A 321 -0.54 -20.59 23.92
C SER A 321 -1.16 -19.48 24.77
N ALA A 322 -1.28 -18.26 24.23
CA ALA A 322 -1.99 -17.16 24.87
C ALA A 322 -3.52 -17.26 24.76
N VAL A 323 -4.05 -18.11 23.87
CA VAL A 323 -5.47 -18.21 23.54
C VAL A 323 -6.06 -19.57 23.89
N THR A 324 -5.28 -20.64 23.80
CA THR A 324 -5.73 -22.02 24.06
C THR A 324 -4.71 -22.83 24.86
N SER A 325 -5.12 -24.00 25.35
CA SER A 325 -4.25 -24.89 26.12
C SER A 325 -3.24 -25.61 25.22
N ARG A 326 -2.11 -26.00 25.81
CA ARG A 326 -1.06 -26.75 25.13
C ARG A 326 -1.56 -28.07 24.53
N ASP A 327 -2.43 -28.79 25.25
CA ASP A 327 -2.98 -30.06 24.79
C ASP A 327 -3.75 -29.91 23.48
N VAL A 328 -4.52 -28.82 23.33
CA VAL A 328 -5.26 -28.53 22.10
C VAL A 328 -4.28 -28.24 20.95
N ILE A 329 -3.21 -27.48 21.20
CA ILE A 329 -2.18 -27.17 20.19
C ILE A 329 -1.48 -28.45 19.71
N GLU A 330 -1.12 -29.33 20.65
CA GLU A 330 -0.50 -30.61 20.33
C GLU A 330 -1.44 -31.51 19.54
N GLU A 331 -2.73 -31.55 19.88
CA GLU A 331 -3.74 -32.33 19.16
C GLU A 331 -3.97 -31.84 17.72
N VAL A 332 -4.14 -30.53 17.49
CA VAL A 332 -4.35 -29.99 16.14
C VAL A 332 -3.12 -30.17 15.26
N THR A 333 -1.93 -30.09 15.85
CA THR A 333 -0.67 -30.30 15.14
C THR A 333 -0.48 -31.78 14.81
N ALA A 334 -0.72 -32.69 15.76
CA ALA A 334 -0.61 -34.13 15.56
C ALA A 334 -1.58 -34.66 14.50
N ARG A 335 -2.76 -34.03 14.37
CA ARG A 335 -3.74 -34.35 13.33
C ARG A 335 -3.46 -33.70 11.97
N GLY A 336 -2.41 -32.89 11.84
CA GLY A 336 -2.09 -32.16 10.61
C GLY A 336 -3.10 -31.05 10.28
N MET A 337 -3.88 -30.59 11.27
CA MET A 337 -4.84 -29.50 11.11
C MET A 337 -4.16 -28.12 11.15
N LEU A 338 -2.97 -28.02 11.74
CA LEU A 338 -2.11 -26.85 11.74
C LEU A 338 -0.72 -27.23 11.22
N GLU A 339 -0.29 -26.59 10.14
CA GLU A 339 1.05 -26.79 9.55
C GLU A 339 1.79 -25.46 9.48
N VAL A 340 3.03 -25.40 9.97
CA VAL A 340 3.93 -24.25 9.80
C VAL A 340 5.05 -24.63 8.85
N LEU A 341 5.15 -23.93 7.72
CA LEU A 341 6.05 -24.26 6.62
C LEU A 341 6.87 -23.04 6.18
N PRO A 342 8.08 -23.24 5.63
CA PRO A 342 8.82 -22.16 5.01
C PRO A 342 8.12 -21.73 3.71
N LEU A 343 8.19 -20.44 3.37
CA LEU A 343 7.54 -19.90 2.17
C LEU A 343 7.97 -20.59 0.86
N THR A 344 9.19 -21.13 0.80
CA THR A 344 9.72 -21.87 -0.35
C THR A 344 8.85 -23.07 -0.74
N HIS A 345 8.11 -23.65 0.22
CA HIS A 345 7.29 -24.85 0.03
C HIS A 345 5.99 -24.59 -0.73
N ILE A 346 5.63 -23.33 -0.98
CA ILE A 346 4.44 -23.00 -1.75
C ILE A 346 4.62 -23.23 -3.26
N ARG A 347 5.86 -23.25 -3.75
CA ARG A 347 6.15 -23.42 -5.17
C ARG A 347 5.75 -24.83 -5.64
N GLY A 348 4.97 -24.88 -6.72
CA GLY A 348 4.52 -26.14 -7.33
C GLY A 348 3.36 -26.85 -6.61
N ARG A 349 2.72 -26.20 -5.62
CA ARG A 349 1.53 -26.73 -4.93
C ARG A 349 0.28 -25.99 -5.34
N SER A 350 -0.87 -26.64 -5.34
CA SER A 350 -2.18 -25.96 -5.32
C SER A 350 -2.80 -26.20 -3.96
N LEU A 351 -3.09 -25.12 -3.24
CA LEU A 351 -3.60 -25.16 -1.87
C LEU A 351 -5.13 -25.20 -1.92
N HIS A 352 -5.71 -26.39 -1.77
CA HIS A 352 -7.16 -26.62 -1.75
C HIS A 352 -7.65 -26.93 -0.34
N ASP A 353 -8.90 -26.55 -0.04
CA ASP A 353 -9.54 -26.75 1.27
C ASP A 353 -8.69 -26.23 2.45
N ALA A 354 -7.97 -25.11 2.28
CA ALA A 354 -6.97 -24.64 3.24
C ALA A 354 -7.18 -23.17 3.64
N PHE A 355 -7.02 -22.89 4.94
CA PHE A 355 -6.90 -21.52 5.46
C PHE A 355 -5.42 -21.15 5.51
N VAL A 356 -4.97 -20.35 4.54
CA VAL A 356 -3.55 -20.03 4.37
C VAL A 356 -3.23 -18.72 5.08
N ILE A 357 -2.17 -18.69 5.87
CA ILE A 357 -1.63 -17.48 6.50
C ILE A 357 -0.22 -17.29 5.96
N VAL A 358 0.04 -16.13 5.36
CA VAL A 358 1.39 -15.70 4.99
C VAL A 358 1.79 -14.59 5.96
N ASP A 359 2.68 -14.94 6.88
CA ASP A 359 3.13 -14.03 7.92
C ASP A 359 4.39 -13.28 7.51
N GLU A 360 4.58 -12.08 8.08
CA GLU A 360 5.66 -11.15 7.73
C GLU A 360 5.70 -10.75 6.25
N ALA A 361 4.53 -10.58 5.62
CA ALA A 361 4.43 -10.34 4.18
C ALA A 361 5.07 -9.01 3.71
N GLN A 362 5.40 -8.07 4.61
CA GLN A 362 6.11 -6.82 4.29
C GLN A 362 7.50 -7.06 3.67
N SER A 363 8.05 -8.24 3.93
CA SER A 363 9.41 -8.63 3.56
C SER A 363 9.48 -9.33 2.20
N LEU A 364 8.32 -9.58 1.57
CA LEU A 364 8.18 -10.30 0.31
C LEU A 364 8.11 -9.35 -0.89
N GLU A 365 8.85 -9.68 -1.95
CA GLU A 365 8.75 -9.04 -3.25
C GLU A 365 7.40 -9.35 -3.93
N ARG A 366 6.93 -8.46 -4.81
CA ARG A 366 5.65 -8.64 -5.51
C ARG A 366 5.57 -9.95 -6.28
N ASN A 367 6.63 -10.37 -6.97
CA ASN A 367 6.64 -11.63 -7.71
C ASN A 367 6.47 -12.86 -6.81
N VAL A 368 6.99 -12.79 -5.57
CA VAL A 368 6.81 -13.85 -4.57
C VAL A 368 5.36 -13.85 -4.08
N LEU A 369 4.79 -12.70 -3.74
CA LEU A 369 3.38 -12.60 -3.37
C LEU A 369 2.44 -13.11 -4.48
N LEU A 370 2.69 -12.76 -5.74
CA LEU A 370 1.94 -13.29 -6.88
C LEU A 370 2.06 -14.83 -6.98
N THR A 371 3.25 -15.36 -6.70
CA THR A 371 3.45 -16.81 -6.65
C THR A 371 2.63 -17.46 -5.54
N VAL A 372 2.48 -16.81 -4.38
CA VAL A 372 1.62 -17.32 -3.30
C VAL A 372 0.14 -17.23 -3.70
N LEU A 373 -0.32 -16.06 -4.10
CA LEU A 373 -1.74 -15.80 -4.39
C LEU A 373 -2.27 -16.66 -5.55
N SER A 374 -1.44 -16.91 -6.57
CA SER A 374 -1.80 -17.78 -7.71
C SER A 374 -1.90 -19.27 -7.37
N ARG A 375 -1.54 -19.68 -6.15
CA ARG A 375 -1.56 -21.08 -5.69
C ARG A 375 -2.76 -21.38 -4.80
N ILE A 376 -3.56 -20.37 -4.45
CA ILE A 376 -4.79 -20.52 -3.69
C ILE A 376 -5.83 -21.17 -4.59
N GLY A 377 -6.19 -22.42 -4.27
CA GLY A 377 -7.13 -23.24 -5.02
C GLY A 377 -8.57 -23.10 -4.51
N ALA A 378 -9.45 -23.96 -5.03
CA ALA A 378 -10.85 -24.02 -4.60
C ALA A 378 -10.99 -24.27 -3.08
N ASN A 379 -12.03 -23.67 -2.50
CA ASN A 379 -12.36 -23.72 -1.06
C ASN A 379 -11.18 -23.34 -0.15
N SER A 380 -10.34 -22.42 -0.62
CA SER A 380 -9.23 -21.90 0.17
C SER A 380 -9.26 -20.40 0.20
N ARG A 381 -8.64 -19.84 1.24
CA ARG A 381 -8.42 -18.40 1.37
C ARG A 381 -7.03 -18.12 1.90
N VAL A 382 -6.61 -16.88 1.76
CA VAL A 382 -5.29 -16.43 2.21
C VAL A 382 -5.38 -15.15 3.05
N VAL A 383 -4.67 -15.14 4.16
CA VAL A 383 -4.49 -13.99 5.04
C VAL A 383 -3.03 -13.55 4.96
N LEU A 384 -2.79 -12.31 4.56
CA LEU A 384 -1.47 -11.69 4.53
C LEU A 384 -1.32 -10.81 5.76
N THR A 385 -0.51 -11.21 6.74
CA THR A 385 -0.17 -10.34 7.87
C THR A 385 1.13 -9.60 7.58
N HIS A 386 1.14 -8.30 7.84
CA HIS A 386 2.31 -7.46 7.56
C HIS A 386 2.43 -6.26 8.49
N ASP A 387 3.67 -5.78 8.63
CA ASP A 387 4.01 -4.53 9.29
C ASP A 387 4.90 -3.71 8.36
N VAL A 388 4.31 -2.74 7.65
CA VAL A 388 5.04 -1.89 6.69
C VAL A 388 6.11 -1.03 7.38
N ALA A 389 5.96 -0.76 8.69
CA ALA A 389 6.95 0.00 9.46
C ALA A 389 8.22 -0.81 9.75
N GLN A 390 8.13 -2.14 9.83
CA GLN A 390 9.25 -3.07 10.09
C GLN A 390 9.91 -3.59 8.81
N ARG A 391 10.08 -2.72 7.81
CA ARG A 391 10.77 -3.09 6.57
C ARG A 391 12.29 -3.07 6.76
N ASP A 392 12.81 -4.16 7.29
CA ASP A 392 14.25 -4.30 7.59
C ASP A 392 15.11 -4.64 6.34
N ASN A 393 14.49 -4.89 5.18
CA ASN A 393 15.17 -5.45 3.99
C ASN A 393 15.33 -4.44 2.85
N LEU A 394 16.59 -4.16 2.48
CA LEU A 394 16.99 -3.32 1.33
C LEU A 394 16.59 -3.88 -0.06
N ARG A 395 16.03 -5.10 -0.14
CA ARG A 395 15.71 -5.79 -1.41
C ARG A 395 14.32 -5.45 -1.97
N VAL A 396 13.37 -5.07 -1.11
CA VAL A 396 12.01 -4.72 -1.52
C VAL A 396 11.89 -3.21 -1.55
N GLY A 397 11.60 -2.63 -2.71
CA GLY A 397 11.38 -1.20 -2.83
C GLY A 397 10.22 -0.74 -1.93
N ARG A 398 10.25 0.50 -1.43
CA ARG A 398 9.23 1.05 -0.51
C ARG A 398 7.78 1.03 -1.06
N TYR A 399 7.56 0.83 -2.36
CA TYR A 399 6.22 0.70 -2.99
C TYR A 399 6.01 -0.63 -3.70
N ASP A 400 6.87 -1.60 -3.42
CA ASP A 400 6.77 -2.94 -3.95
C ASP A 400 6.26 -3.91 -2.86
N GLY A 401 5.92 -5.12 -3.27
CA GLY A 401 5.44 -6.17 -2.36
C GLY A 401 3.99 -5.96 -1.91
N VAL A 402 3.73 -6.08 -0.60
CA VAL A 402 2.37 -6.16 -0.06
C VAL A 402 1.55 -4.88 -0.26
N VAL A 403 2.18 -3.70 -0.21
CA VAL A 403 1.50 -2.42 -0.42
C VAL A 403 0.92 -2.32 -1.83
N ALA A 404 1.68 -2.74 -2.85
CA ALA A 404 1.20 -2.75 -4.23
C ALA A 404 0.03 -3.72 -4.44
N VAL A 405 0.02 -4.84 -3.72
CA VAL A 405 -1.11 -5.80 -3.75
C VAL A 405 -2.36 -5.17 -3.15
N VAL A 406 -2.25 -4.50 -2.01
CA VAL A 406 -3.38 -3.83 -1.34
C VAL A 406 -4.02 -2.79 -2.26
N GLU A 407 -3.22 -1.90 -2.84
CA GLU A 407 -3.73 -0.85 -3.73
C GLU A 407 -4.33 -1.42 -5.02
N LYS A 408 -3.77 -2.51 -5.57
CA LYS A 408 -4.28 -3.12 -6.79
C LYS A 408 -5.60 -3.86 -6.59
N LEU A 409 -5.82 -4.44 -5.42
CA LEU A 409 -7.01 -5.24 -5.10
C LEU A 409 -8.09 -4.45 -4.37
N LYS A 410 -7.83 -3.20 -3.98
CA LYS A 410 -8.77 -2.30 -3.32
C LYS A 410 -10.12 -2.25 -4.06
N GLY A 411 -11.21 -2.45 -3.30
CA GLY A 411 -12.58 -2.45 -3.81
C GLY A 411 -13.02 -3.73 -4.52
N HIS A 412 -12.14 -4.74 -4.66
CA HIS A 412 -12.53 -6.02 -5.25
C HIS A 412 -13.34 -6.87 -4.24
N PRO A 413 -14.47 -7.50 -4.62
CA PRO A 413 -15.30 -8.26 -3.68
C PRO A 413 -14.61 -9.44 -2.97
N LEU A 414 -13.58 -10.02 -3.59
CA LEU A 414 -12.78 -11.11 -2.98
C LEU A 414 -11.63 -10.62 -2.08
N PHE A 415 -11.42 -9.31 -1.96
CA PHE A 415 -10.30 -8.73 -1.25
C PHE A 415 -10.76 -7.77 -0.15
N ALA A 416 -10.22 -7.94 1.06
CA ALA A 416 -10.38 -6.98 2.13
C ALA A 416 -9.02 -6.58 2.71
N HIS A 417 -8.92 -5.32 3.15
CA HIS A 417 -7.76 -4.81 3.85
C HIS A 417 -8.19 -4.18 5.17
N MET A 418 -7.39 -4.42 6.22
CA MET A 418 -7.55 -3.78 7.52
C MET A 418 -6.18 -3.43 8.09
N THR A 419 -6.00 -2.19 8.51
CA THR A 419 -4.81 -1.73 9.25
C THR A 419 -5.16 -1.56 10.72
N LEU A 420 -4.50 -2.34 11.57
CA LEU A 420 -4.63 -2.26 13.02
C LEU A 420 -3.64 -1.22 13.57
N THR A 421 -4.17 -0.14 14.13
CA THR A 421 -3.38 1.00 14.61
C THR A 421 -3.06 0.90 16.11
N ARG A 422 -3.99 0.37 16.91
CA ARG A 422 -3.86 0.31 18.37
C ARG A 422 -3.06 -0.93 18.82
N SER A 423 -1.95 -0.69 19.50
CA SER A 423 -1.19 -1.75 20.19
C SER A 423 -1.94 -2.20 21.43
N GLU A 424 -2.09 -3.51 21.61
CA GLU A 424 -2.73 -4.13 22.78
C GLU A 424 -1.67 -4.76 23.72
N ARG A 425 -0.41 -4.35 23.58
CA ARG A 425 0.68 -4.79 24.45
C ARG A 425 0.47 -4.28 25.89
N SER A 426 1.13 -4.94 26.84
CA SER A 426 1.12 -4.51 28.24
C SER A 426 1.55 -3.04 28.37
N GLN A 427 1.10 -2.37 29.43
CA GLN A 427 1.49 -0.98 29.73
C GLN A 427 3.01 -0.79 29.72
N ILE A 428 3.77 -1.82 30.13
CA ILE A 428 5.23 -1.84 30.11
C ILE A 428 5.78 -1.77 28.68
N ALA A 429 5.27 -2.60 27.78
CA ALA A 429 5.77 -2.63 26.40
C ALA A 429 5.30 -1.41 25.58
N ALA A 430 4.14 -0.83 25.91
CA ALA A 430 3.72 0.46 25.36
C ALA A 430 4.69 1.58 25.78
N LEU A 431 5.00 1.69 27.07
CA LEU A 431 5.97 2.66 27.62
C LEU A 431 7.35 2.54 26.96
N VAL A 432 7.88 1.32 26.82
CA VAL A 432 9.21 1.10 26.22
C VAL A 432 9.22 1.48 24.74
N THR A 433 8.15 1.18 23.99
CA THR A 433 8.05 1.55 22.57
C THR A 433 8.00 3.07 22.41
N GLU A 434 7.18 3.75 23.22
CA GLU A 434 7.05 5.21 23.22
C GLU A 434 8.37 5.90 23.63
N MET A 435 9.07 5.39 24.65
CA MET A 435 10.31 5.99 25.14
C MET A 435 11.54 5.73 24.26
N LEU A 436 11.57 4.63 23.48
CA LEU A 436 12.76 4.22 22.72
C LEU A 436 12.63 4.45 21.21
N GLU A 437 11.42 4.49 20.63
CA GLU A 437 11.24 4.78 19.19
C GLU A 437 11.37 6.28 18.85
N ASP A 438 11.20 7.18 19.82
CA ASP A 438 11.32 8.65 19.64
C ASP A 438 12.76 9.19 19.68
N VAL A 439 13.79 8.33 19.71
CA VAL A 439 15.18 8.78 19.62
C VAL A 439 15.57 8.97 18.15
N GLN A 440 15.18 10.10 17.58
CA GLN A 440 15.80 10.64 16.36
C GLN A 440 17.28 10.96 16.65
N LEU A 441 18.18 10.27 15.95
CA LEU A 441 19.58 10.70 15.73
C LEU A 441 19.74 11.12 14.28
#